data_AF-A0A3S1H6X7-F1
#
_entry.id   AF-A0A3S1H6X7-F1
#
_cell.length_a   1.000
_cell.length_b   1.000
_cell.length_c   1.000
_cell.angle_alpha   90.00
_cell.angle_beta   90.00
_cell.angle_gamma   90.00
#
_symmetry.space_group_name_H-M   'P 1'
#
loop_
_entity.id
_entity.type
_entity.pdbx_description
1 polymer ?
#
loop_
_entity_poly.entity_id
_entity_poly.type
_entity_poly.pdbx_seq_one_letter_code
_entity_poly.pdbx_strand_id
1 'polypeptide(L)'
;IDSSAEARVVIGGIEGDAWPAGVVEMESEVAACVARLGAAHPGIAALLFECTLFPMVTSAIRRRTGLPIYDAATLYRMTFASVA
;
A
#
# COMPACT_ATOMS: atom_id res chain seq x y z
N ILE A 1 -29.53 7.14 3.58
CA ILE A 1 -28.14 6.67 3.52
C ILE A 1 -27.33 7.87 3.07
N ASP A 2 -26.56 8.45 3.99
CA ASP A 2 -25.82 9.69 3.78
C ASP A 2 -24.80 9.51 2.64
N SER A 3 -24.90 10.33 1.60
CA SER A 3 -24.02 10.28 0.43
C SER A 3 -22.70 11.03 0.64
N SER A 4 -22.40 11.45 1.88
CA SER A 4 -21.17 12.17 2.25
C SER A 4 -20.09 11.31 2.94
N ALA A 5 -20.35 10.02 3.18
CA ALA A 5 -19.33 9.13 3.73
C ALA A 5 -18.26 8.87 2.67
N GLU A 6 -17.15 9.62 2.71
CA GLU A 6 -15.92 9.23 2.02
C GLU A 6 -15.64 7.74 2.29
N ALA A 7 -15.25 7.00 1.25
CA ALA A 7 -14.94 5.59 1.38
C ALA A 7 -13.87 5.41 2.46
N ARG A 8 -14.25 4.79 3.59
CA ARG A 8 -13.34 4.55 4.73
C ARG A 8 -12.13 3.70 4.35
N VAL A 9 -12.25 2.95 3.27
CA VAL A 9 -11.22 2.12 2.67
C VAL A 9 -11.31 2.27 1.16
N VAL A 10 -10.18 2.59 0.54
CA VAL A 10 -10.02 2.61 -0.91
C VAL A 10 -9.10 1.45 -1.28
N ILE A 11 -9.50 0.66 -2.28
CA ILE A 11 -8.72 -0.47 -2.78
C ILE A 11 -8.19 -0.11 -4.16
N GLY A 12 -6.90 -0.32 -4.37
CA GLY A 12 -6.27 -0.25 -5.68
C GLY A 12 -5.17 -1.28 -5.79
N GLY A 13 -4.83 -1.64 -7.03
CA GLY A 13 -3.82 -2.66 -7.32
C GLY A 13 -2.93 -2.25 -8.49
N ILE A 14 -1.84 -2.99 -8.63
CA ILE A 14 -1.10 -3.03 -9.89
C ILE A 14 -1.88 -3.93 -10.84
N GLU A 15 -2.30 -3.38 -11.98
CA GLU A 15 -3.09 -4.09 -12.99
C GLU A 15 -2.19 -4.31 -14.21
N GLY A 16 -2.11 -5.55 -14.69
CA GLY A 16 -1.26 -5.95 -15.81
C GLY A 16 -1.45 -7.42 -16.16
N ASP A 17 -1.05 -7.80 -17.38
CA ASP A 17 -1.05 -9.18 -17.86
C ASP A 17 0.20 -9.98 -17.41
N ALA A 18 1.26 -9.26 -17.02
CA ALA A 18 2.51 -9.82 -16.53
C ALA A 18 2.80 -9.40 -15.09
N TRP A 19 3.38 -10.32 -14.32
CA TRP A 19 3.95 -9.99 -13.02
C TRP A 19 5.26 -9.22 -13.20
N PRO A 20 5.59 -8.27 -12.31
CA PRO A 20 6.85 -7.55 -12.38
C PRO A 20 8.04 -8.52 -12.39
N ALA A 21 8.93 -8.35 -13.36
CA ALA A 21 10.12 -9.20 -13.54
C ALA A 21 11.16 -8.99 -12.43
N GLY A 22 11.01 -7.95 -11.60
CA GLY A 22 11.88 -7.70 -10.46
C GLY A 22 11.43 -6.54 -9.57
N VAL A 23 12.23 -6.26 -8.53
CA VAL A 23 11.92 -5.28 -7.47
C VAL A 23 11.81 -3.85 -8.02
N VAL A 24 12.62 -3.49 -9.02
CA VAL A 24 12.60 -2.14 -9.61
C VAL A 24 11.29 -1.86 -10.34
N GLU A 25 10.83 -2.83 -11.14
CA GLU A 25 9.57 -2.73 -11.85
C GLU A 25 8.38 -2.73 -10.87
N MET A 26 8.43 -3.61 -9.87
CA MET A 26 7.46 -3.62 -8.77
C MET A 26 7.37 -2.27 -8.04
N GLU A 27 8.52 -1.64 -7.75
CA GLU A 27 8.53 -0.31 -7.11
C GLU A 27 7.85 0.73 -8.00
N SER A 28 8.13 0.73 -9.30
CA SER A 28 7.54 1.67 -10.24
C SER A 28 6.03 1.50 -10.35
N GLU A 29 5.54 0.27 -10.49
CA GLU A 29 4.11 -0.02 -10.61
C GLU A 29 3.34 0.31 -9.32
N VAL A 30 3.88 -0.08 -8.17
CA VAL A 30 3.28 0.25 -6.87
C VAL A 30 3.28 1.76 -6.65
N ALA A 31 4.37 2.45 -6.99
CA ALA A 31 4.43 3.91 -6.90
C ALA A 31 3.39 4.59 -7.80
N ALA A 32 3.21 4.11 -9.03
CA ALA A 32 2.20 4.61 -9.96
C ALA A 32 0.78 4.37 -9.43
N CYS A 33 0.50 3.17 -8.89
CA CYS A 33 -0.78 2.88 -8.26
C CYS A 33 -1.07 3.81 -7.08
N VAL A 34 -0.13 3.96 -6.15
CA VAL A 34 -0.29 4.83 -4.98
C VAL A 34 -0.47 6.29 -5.38
N ALA A 35 0.25 6.77 -6.39
CA ALA A 35 0.08 8.12 -6.90
C ALA A 35 -1.32 8.35 -7.49
N ARG A 36 -1.86 7.39 -8.26
CA ARG A 36 -3.24 7.46 -8.77
C ARG A 36 -4.26 7.48 -7.64
N LEU A 37 -4.08 6.62 -6.62
CA LEU A 37 -4.97 6.57 -5.46
C LEU A 37 -4.94 7.88 -4.66
N GLY A 38 -3.75 8.43 -4.40
CA GLY A 38 -3.60 9.71 -3.68
C GLY A 38 -4.19 10.89 -4.45
N ALA A 39 -4.09 10.90 -5.79
CA ALA A 39 -4.72 11.93 -6.62
C ALA A 39 -6.26 11.83 -6.61
N ALA A 40 -6.81 10.61 -6.64
CA ALA A 40 -8.25 10.38 -6.60
C ALA A 40 -8.85 10.57 -5.19
N HIS A 41 -8.06 10.32 -4.15
CA HIS A 41 -8.49 10.37 -2.75
C HIS A 41 -7.43 11.07 -1.88
N PRO A 42 -7.39 12.43 -1.89
CA PRO A 42 -6.40 13.20 -1.13
C PRO A 42 -6.44 13.00 0.39
N GLY A 43 -7.55 12.46 0.92
CA GLY A 43 -7.72 12.15 2.35
C GLY A 43 -7.07 10.85 2.84
N ILE A 44 -6.39 10.09 1.97
CA ILE A 44 -5.69 8.85 2.38
C ILE A 44 -4.60 9.20 3.41
N ALA A 45 -4.77 8.72 4.65
CA ALA A 45 -3.85 8.98 5.75
C ALA A 45 -2.81 7.87 5.97
N ALA A 46 -3.02 6.68 5.42
CA ALA A 46 -2.12 5.53 5.54
C ALA A 46 -2.37 4.52 4.41
N LEU A 47 -1.38 3.65 4.17
CA LEU A 47 -1.45 2.57 3.18
C LEU A 47 -1.36 1.21 3.88
N LEU A 48 -2.11 0.23 3.39
CA LEU A 48 -1.96 -1.18 3.72
C LEU A 48 -1.53 -1.92 2.46
N PHE A 49 -0.44 -2.67 2.53
CA PHE A 49 0.03 -3.55 1.47
C PHE A 49 -0.34 -4.99 1.80
N GLU A 50 -1.35 -5.55 1.12
CA GLU A 50 -1.78 -6.93 1.36
C GLU A 50 -0.86 -7.98 0.73
N CYS A 51 -0.24 -7.68 -0.41
CA CYS A 51 0.64 -8.64 -1.08
C CYS A 51 1.91 -8.89 -0.26
N THR A 52 2.20 -10.17 0.03
CA THR A 52 3.35 -10.57 0.86
C THR A 52 4.71 -10.31 0.21
N LEU A 53 4.74 -9.94 -1.08
CA LEU A 53 5.94 -9.51 -1.80
C LEU A 53 6.20 -8.00 -1.72
N PHE A 54 5.17 -7.19 -1.41
CA PHE A 54 5.32 -5.73 -1.30
C PHE A 54 6.23 -5.24 -0.16
N PRO A 55 6.51 -5.99 0.92
CA PRO A 55 7.58 -5.64 1.86
C PRO A 55 8.92 -5.32 1.21
N MET A 56 9.23 -5.89 0.02
CA MET A 56 10.45 -5.57 -0.73
C MET A 56 10.53 -4.11 -1.18
N VAL A 57 9.39 -3.46 -1.41
CA VAL A 57 9.30 -2.08 -1.91
C VAL A 57 8.75 -1.10 -0.87
N THR A 58 8.21 -1.57 0.26
CA THR A 58 7.61 -0.73 1.33
C THR A 58 8.48 0.47 1.71
N SER A 59 9.77 0.24 1.96
CA SER A 59 10.67 1.32 2.39
C SER A 59 10.83 2.41 1.33
N ALA A 60 10.87 2.04 0.06
CA ALA A 60 10.98 3.00 -1.04
C ALA A 60 9.69 3.80 -1.22
N ILE A 61 8.53 3.12 -1.22
CA ILE A 61 7.23 3.79 -1.33
C ILE A 61 6.95 4.70 -0.14
N ARG A 62 7.33 4.28 1.08
CA ARG A 62 7.19 5.11 2.29
C ARG A 62 7.98 6.41 2.18
N ARG A 63 9.21 6.36 1.68
CA ARG A 63 10.03 7.57 1.45
C ARG A 63 9.42 8.49 0.40
N ARG A 64 8.84 7.93 -0.67
CA ARG A 64 8.22 8.70 -1.76
C ARG A 64 6.93 9.40 -1.34
N THR A 65 6.15 8.76 -0.48
CA THR A 65 4.79 9.22 -0.12
C THR A 65 4.75 9.99 1.19
N GLY A 66 5.68 9.72 2.11
CA GLY A 66 5.63 10.22 3.48
C GLY A 66 4.51 9.60 4.33
N LEU A 67 3.73 8.65 3.79
CA LEU A 67 2.61 8.03 4.49
C LEU A 67 3.06 6.83 5.32
N PRO A 68 2.43 6.58 6.48
CA PRO A 68 2.53 5.29 7.16
C PRO A 68 2.11 4.15 6.22
N ILE A 69 2.92 3.09 6.16
CA ILE A 69 2.61 1.88 5.38
C ILE A 69 2.64 0.68 6.30
N TYR A 70 1.55 -0.08 6.36
CA TYR A 70 1.45 -1.35 7.05
C TYR A 70 1.54 -2.48 6.02
N ASP A 71 2.31 -3.51 6.33
CA ASP A 71 2.55 -4.65 5.44
C ASP A 71 2.61 -5.96 6.24
N ALA A 72 2.82 -7.08 5.56
CA ALA A 72 2.90 -8.40 6.19
C ALA A 72 3.95 -8.45 7.33
N ALA A 73 5.10 -7.79 7.18
CA ALA A 73 6.12 -7.72 8.23
C ALA A 73 5.62 -6.95 9.46
N THR A 74 4.80 -5.92 9.26
CA THR A 74 4.15 -5.17 10.34
C THR A 74 3.12 -6.02 11.06
N LEU A 75 2.29 -6.75 10.32
CA LEU A 75 1.34 -7.71 10.89
C LEU A 75 2.06 -8.74 11.77
N TYR A 76 3.13 -9.37 11.27
CA TYR A 76 3.88 -10.37 12.05
C TYR A 76 4.41 -9.80 13.36
N ARG A 77 5.03 -8.61 13.33
CA ARG A 77 5.52 -7.94 14.56
C ARG A 77 4.40 -7.69 15.56
N MET A 78 3.25 -7.20 15.10
CA MET A 78 2.09 -6.95 15.96
C MET A 78 1.54 -8.24 16.56
N THR A 79 1.41 -9.29 15.75
CA THR A 79 0.93 -10.60 16.21
C THR A 79 1.87 -11.21 17.25
N PHE A 80 3.18 -11.22 17.00
CA PHE A 80 4.14 -11.73 17.99
C PHE A 80 4.13 -10.91 19.28
N ALA A 81 4.03 -9.58 19.19
CA ALA A 81 3.93 -8.72 20.36
C ALA A 81 2.63 -8.89 21.15
N SER A 82 1.57 -9.43 20.55
CA SER A 82 0.27 -9.59 21.21
C SER A 82 0.16 -10.81 22.14
N VAL A 83 1.10 -11.75 22.03
CA VAL A 83 1.12 -13.02 22.77
C VAL A 83 2.35 -13.19 23.66
N ALA A 84 3.25 -12.20 23.66
CA ALA A 84 4.41 -12.12 24.55
C ALA A 84 4.01 -11.42 25.85
#